data_AF-A0A9P3QUX7-F1
#
_entry.id   AF-A0A9P3QUX7-F1
#
_cell.length_a   1.000
_cell.length_b   1.000
_cell.length_c   1.000
_cell.angle_alpha   90.00
_cell.angle_beta   90.00
_cell.angle_gamma   90.00
#
_symmetry.space_group_name_H-M   'P 1'
#
loop_
_entity.id
_entity.type
_entity.pdbx_description
1 polymer ?
#
loop_
_entity_poly.entity_id
_entity_poly.type
_entity_poly.pdbx_seq_one_letter_code
_entity_poly.pdbx_strand_id
1 'polypeptide(L)'
;MDKKAIFDSVSNLEEQIGELYQQLGDLKTNLGEMLEENNRLNLENEHLRRRLSLTDEATPEPKAETEAEHGVMAPNRKEAMQQMIELGEGYDNLVQLYKEGFHVCNVHFGSPRGNDEDCLFCLSLLNKK
;
A
#
# COMPACT_ATOMS: atom_id res chain seq x y z
N MET A 1 37.19 -21.73 43.29
CA MET A 1 36.41 -21.10 42.21
C MET A 1 36.26 -22.15 41.12
N ASP A 2 35.14 -22.89 41.17
CA ASP A 2 34.96 -24.11 40.38
C ASP A 2 34.78 -23.79 38.90
N LYS A 3 35.72 -24.26 38.07
CA LYS A 3 35.64 -24.18 36.60
C LYS A 3 34.32 -24.71 36.05
N LYS A 4 33.71 -25.65 36.76
CA LYS A 4 32.39 -26.22 36.47
C LYS A 4 31.26 -25.18 36.60
N ALA A 5 31.25 -24.39 37.66
CA ALA A 5 30.23 -23.36 37.86
C ALA A 5 30.26 -22.27 36.77
N ILE A 6 31.46 -21.92 36.28
CA ILE A 6 31.60 -20.98 35.16
C ILE A 6 31.07 -21.61 33.86
N PHE A 7 31.37 -22.88 33.60
CA PHE A 7 30.89 -23.59 32.41
C PHE A 7 29.36 -23.73 32.42
N ASP A 8 28.78 -24.07 33.58
CA ASP A 8 27.33 -24.16 33.75
C ASP A 8 26.66 -22.80 33.53
N SER A 9 27.27 -21.70 34.02
CA SER A 9 26.79 -20.35 33.78
C SER A 9 26.84 -19.94 32.31
N VAL A 10 27.90 -20.32 31.58
CA VAL A 10 28.02 -20.04 30.14
C VAL A 10 26.99 -20.83 29.34
N SER A 11 26.77 -22.09 29.71
CA SER A 11 25.76 -22.95 29.06
C SER A 11 24.34 -22.39 29.26
N ASN A 12 24.04 -21.87 30.44
CA ASN A 12 22.76 -21.22 30.71
C ASN A 12 22.59 -19.92 29.92
N LEU A 13 23.65 -19.12 29.77
CA LEU A 13 23.63 -17.93 28.93
C LEU A 13 23.41 -18.28 27.45
N GLU A 14 24.01 -19.37 26.96
CA GLU A 14 23.78 -19.86 25.60
C GLU A 14 22.30 -20.22 25.37
N GLU A 15 21.69 -20.93 26.32
CA GLU A 15 20.27 -21.29 26.27
C GLU A 15 19.37 -20.04 26.26
N GLN A 16 19.62 -19.07 27.15
CA GLN A 16 18.89 -17.81 27.19
C GLN A 16 19.02 -17.00 25.89
N ILE A 17 20.21 -16.99 25.28
CA ILE A 17 20.41 -16.32 23.99
C ILE A 17 19.61 -17.02 22.88
N GLY A 18 19.55 -18.35 22.91
CA GLY A 18 18.72 -19.14 22.01
C GLY A 18 17.23 -18.80 22.12
N GLU A 19 16.72 -18.73 23.36
CA GLU A 19 15.33 -18.32 23.62
C GLU A 19 15.04 -16.89 23.16
N LEU A 20 15.95 -15.94 23.46
CA LEU A 20 15.83 -14.56 22.99
C LEU A 20 15.83 -14.45 21.47
N TYR A 21 16.60 -15.28 20.78
CA TYR A 21 16.62 -15.30 19.32
C TYR A 21 15.27 -15.77 18.74
N GLN A 22 14.66 -16.80 19.34
CA GLN A 22 13.32 -17.25 18.95
C GLN A 22 12.27 -16.15 19.20
N GLN A 23 12.29 -15.54 20.38
CA GLN A 23 11.38 -14.45 20.72
C GLN A 23 11.51 -13.25 19.76
N LEU A 24 12.74 -12.92 19.35
CA LEU A 24 12.97 -11.86 18.38
C LEU A 24 12.42 -12.23 16.99
N GLY A 25 12.52 -13.50 16.59
CA GLY A 25 11.91 -14.03 15.37
C GLY A 25 10.39 -13.90 15.39
N ASP A 26 9.75 -14.30 16.49
CA ASP A 26 8.30 -14.18 16.66
C ASP A 26 7.85 -12.71 16.65
N LEU A 27 8.58 -11.84 17.34
CA LEU A 27 8.31 -10.40 17.35
C LEU A 27 8.42 -9.80 15.94
N LYS A 28 9.40 -10.21 15.15
CA LYS A 28 9.55 -9.78 13.75
C LYS A 28 8.34 -10.17 12.92
N THR A 29 7.84 -11.40 13.08
CA THR A 29 6.64 -11.88 12.37
C THR A 29 5.42 -11.04 12.75
N ASN A 30 5.18 -10.85 14.05
CA ASN A 30 4.07 -10.04 14.54
C ASN A 30 4.14 -8.58 14.07
N LEU A 31 5.35 -8.01 14.00
CA LEU A 31 5.56 -6.67 13.46
C LEU A 31 5.22 -6.60 11.96
N GLY A 32 5.58 -7.62 11.19
CA GLY A 32 5.21 -7.73 9.78
C GLY A 32 3.70 -7.71 9.57
N GLU A 33 2.98 -8.57 10.30
CA GLU A 33 1.51 -8.64 10.26
C GLU A 33 0.87 -7.29 10.63
N MET A 34 1.37 -6.64 11.69
CA MET A 34 0.86 -5.33 12.12
C MET A 34 1.11 -4.23 11.09
N LEU A 35 2.26 -4.24 10.40
CA LEU A 35 2.56 -3.29 9.34
C LEU A 35 1.65 -3.48 8.12
N GLU A 36 1.39 -4.73 7.73
CA GLU A 36 0.46 -5.05 6.65
C GLU A 36 -0.97 -4.58 6.97
N GLU A 37 -1.46 -4.87 8.18
CA GLU A 37 -2.77 -4.41 8.63
C GLU A 37 -2.84 -2.88 8.69
N ASN A 38 -1.80 -2.21 9.19
CA ASN A 38 -1.76 -0.76 9.24
C ASN A 38 -1.84 -0.15 7.84
N ASN A 39 -1.10 -0.71 6.87
CA ASN A 39 -1.13 -0.26 5.48
C ASN A 39 -2.52 -0.43 4.87
N ARG A 40 -3.15 -1.59 5.08
CA ARG A 40 -4.53 -1.85 4.64
C ARG A 40 -5.50 -0.83 5.22
N LEU A 41 -5.42 -0.55 6.52
CA LEU A 41 -6.28 0.42 7.19
C LEU A 41 -6.03 1.85 6.72
N ASN A 42 -4.80 2.22 6.40
CA ASN A 42 -4.48 3.54 5.87
C ASN A 42 -5.11 3.74 4.49
N LEU A 43 -5.01 2.75 3.60
CA LEU A 43 -5.66 2.78 2.28
C LEU A 43 -7.18 2.86 2.41
N GLU A 44 -7.78 2.07 3.30
CA GLU A 44 -9.22 2.14 3.55
C GLU A 44 -9.65 3.51 4.09
N ASN A 45 -8.90 4.06 5.05
CA ASN A 45 -9.13 5.41 5.57
C ASN A 45 -9.05 6.47 4.47
N GLU A 46 -8.07 6.39 3.59
CA GLU A 46 -7.92 7.31 2.47
C GLU A 46 -9.13 7.23 1.52
N HIS A 47 -9.57 6.02 1.17
CA HIS A 47 -10.76 5.80 0.34
C HIS A 47 -12.03 6.34 0.99
N LEU A 48 -12.21 6.13 2.30
CA LEU A 48 -13.35 6.67 3.05
C LEU A 48 -13.33 8.19 3.07
N ARG A 49 -12.17 8.80 3.31
CA ARG A 49 -12.00 10.26 3.28
C ARG A 49 -12.31 10.85 1.91
N ARG A 50 -11.84 10.22 0.83
CA ARG A 50 -12.14 10.62 -0.55
C ARG A 50 -13.65 10.51 -0.86
N ARG A 51 -14.31 9.45 -0.38
CA ARG A 51 -15.76 9.31 -0.55
C ARG A 51 -16.53 10.39 0.21
N LEU A 52 -16.12 10.69 1.45
CA LEU A 52 -16.73 11.73 2.26
C LEU A 52 -16.57 13.12 1.63
N SER A 53 -15.36 13.46 1.14
CA SER A 53 -15.13 14.74 0.45
C SER A 53 -15.99 14.87 -0.81
N LEU A 54 -16.18 13.79 -1.58
CA LEU A 54 -17.07 13.79 -2.74
C LEU A 54 -18.56 13.97 -2.36
N THR A 55 -18.99 13.46 -1.20
CA THR A 55 -20.36 13.71 -0.70
C THR A 55 -20.54 15.11 -0.11
N ASP A 56 -19.51 15.71 0.48
CA ASP A 56 -19.56 17.09 0.97
C ASP A 56 -19.66 18.10 -0.20
N GLU A 57 -19.02 17.81 -1.34
CA GLU A 57 -19.17 18.57 -2.58
C GLU A 57 -20.52 18.30 -3.31
N ALA A 58 -21.21 17.21 -2.95
CA ALA A 58 -22.51 16.83 -3.50
C ALA A 58 -23.69 17.29 -2.62
N THR A 59 -23.59 18.45 -1.98
CA THR A 59 -24.76 19.20 -1.51
C THR A 59 -25.24 20.12 -2.65
N PRO A 60 -26.31 19.77 -3.38
CA PRO A 60 -26.90 20.68 -4.34
C PRO A 60 -27.73 21.68 -3.54
N GLU A 61 -27.36 22.97 -3.60
CA GLU A 61 -28.35 24.02 -3.37
C GLU A 61 -29.57 23.76 -4.28
N PRO A 62 -30.81 23.85 -3.78
CA PRO A 62 -31.99 23.63 -4.59
C PRO A 62 -32.20 24.87 -5.48
N LYS A 63 -31.59 24.86 -6.67
CA LYS A 63 -32.06 25.70 -7.77
C LYS A 63 -33.00 24.86 -8.60
N ALA A 64 -34.28 25.04 -8.32
CA ALA A 64 -35.37 24.59 -9.15
C ALA A 64 -35.12 25.06 -10.59
N GLU A 65 -35.18 24.14 -11.55
CA GLU A 65 -35.69 24.39 -12.91
C GLU A 65 -35.90 23.03 -13.62
N THR A 66 -37.16 22.61 -13.61
CA THR A 66 -37.91 21.95 -14.68
C THR A 66 -37.37 20.67 -15.34
N GLU A 67 -37.98 19.55 -14.93
CA GLU A 67 -38.57 18.48 -15.75
C GLU A 67 -38.16 18.37 -17.24
N ALA A 68 -37.50 17.26 -17.60
CA ALA A 68 -37.89 16.42 -18.75
C ALA A 68 -37.11 15.09 -18.73
N GLU A 69 -37.84 14.01 -18.99
CA GLU A 69 -37.44 12.61 -18.92
C GLU A 69 -36.57 12.11 -20.09
N HIS A 70 -36.15 10.85 -19.95
CA HIS A 70 -35.91 9.85 -20.99
C HIS A 70 -34.55 9.83 -21.73
N GLY A 71 -33.71 8.86 -21.32
CA GLY A 71 -33.23 7.81 -22.22
C GLY A 71 -32.09 8.10 -23.21
N VAL A 72 -31.09 7.20 -23.17
CA VAL A 72 -30.11 6.85 -24.22
C VAL A 72 -28.74 7.57 -24.19
N MET A 73 -27.76 6.79 -23.72
CA MET A 73 -26.31 6.73 -24.03
C MET A 73 -25.67 7.92 -24.80
N ALA A 74 -24.76 8.64 -24.14
CA ALA A 74 -23.87 9.63 -24.76
C ALA A 74 -22.40 9.14 -24.82
N PRO A 75 -21.60 9.52 -25.83
CA PRO A 75 -20.31 8.92 -26.21
C PRO A 75 -19.10 9.37 -25.36
N ASN A 76 -19.32 10.18 -24.32
CA ASN A 76 -18.29 10.93 -23.60
C ASN A 76 -17.53 10.15 -22.51
N ARG A 77 -17.68 8.83 -22.41
CA ARG A 77 -16.93 8.06 -21.42
C ARG A 77 -15.42 8.03 -21.71
N LYS A 78 -15.03 8.09 -22.99
CA LYS A 78 -13.61 8.13 -23.38
C LYS A 78 -12.95 9.45 -23.04
N GLU A 79 -13.63 10.58 -23.23
CA GLU A 79 -13.10 11.91 -22.93
C GLU A 79 -12.99 12.15 -21.41
N ALA A 80 -13.99 11.72 -20.64
CA ALA A 80 -13.94 11.77 -19.18
C ALA A 80 -12.85 10.84 -18.60
N MET A 81 -12.63 9.68 -19.22
CA MET A 81 -11.54 8.76 -18.84
C MET A 81 -10.17 9.28 -19.28
N GLN A 82 -10.07 9.97 -20.42
CA GLN A 82 -8.85 10.62 -20.90
C GLN A 82 -8.45 11.79 -19.99
N GLN A 83 -9.41 12.59 -19.53
CA GLN A 83 -9.17 13.70 -18.60
C GLN A 83 -8.71 13.22 -17.21
N MET A 84 -9.18 12.07 -16.72
CA MET A 84 -8.63 11.45 -15.50
C MET A 84 -7.21 10.93 -15.68
N ILE A 85 -6.85 10.47 -16.88
CA ILE A 85 -5.48 10.02 -17.21
C ILE A 85 -4.54 11.22 -17.35
N GLU A 86 -5.02 12.35 -17.89
CA GLU A 86 -4.27 13.61 -18.04
C GLU A 86 -3.97 14.31 -16.71
N LEU A 87 -4.72 14.02 -15.64
CA LEU A 87 -4.52 14.65 -14.33
C LEU A 87 -3.25 14.21 -13.59
N GLY A 88 -2.50 13.20 -14.06
CA GLY A 88 -1.15 12.88 -13.54
C GLY A 88 -1.09 12.28 -12.13
N GLU A 89 -2.10 12.49 -11.28
CA GLU A 89 -2.10 12.08 -9.87
C GLU A 89 -1.97 10.55 -9.70
N GLY A 90 -2.67 9.78 -10.54
CA GLY A 90 -2.61 8.33 -10.51
C GLY A 90 -1.25 7.77 -10.94
N TYR A 91 -0.59 8.44 -11.88
CA TYR A 91 0.74 8.05 -12.36
C TYR A 91 1.82 8.43 -11.34
N ASP A 92 1.73 9.62 -10.75
CA ASP A 92 2.67 10.11 -9.74
C ASP A 92 2.67 9.22 -8.49
N ASN A 93 1.49 8.76 -8.06
CA ASN A 93 1.38 7.80 -6.95
C ASN A 93 2.07 6.46 -7.27
N LEU A 94 1.97 5.96 -8.51
CA LEU A 94 2.65 4.73 -8.93
C LEU A 94 4.17 4.93 -9.01
N VAL A 95 4.63 6.10 -9.48
CA VAL A 95 6.06 6.45 -9.46
C VAL A 95 6.60 6.53 -8.03
N GLN A 96 5.82 7.07 -7.09
CA GLN A 96 6.19 7.15 -5.70
C GLN A 96 6.31 5.76 -5.05
N LEU A 97 5.29 4.90 -5.21
CA LEU A 97 5.32 3.51 -4.71
C LEU A 97 6.51 2.72 -5.26
N TYR A 98 6.86 2.92 -6.54
CA TYR A 98 8.03 2.28 -7.15
C TYR A 98 9.36 2.73 -6.51
N LYS A 99 9.49 4.03 -6.22
CA LYS A 99 10.67 4.61 -5.54
C LYS A 99 10.81 4.16 -4.09
N GLU A 100 9.69 3.92 -3.42
CA GLU A 100 9.64 3.37 -2.06
C GLU A 100 10.01 1.88 -2.00
N GLY A 101 10.24 1.24 -3.15
CA GLY A 101 10.72 -0.14 -3.25
C GLY A 101 9.60 -1.16 -3.44
N PHE A 102 8.39 -0.74 -3.82
CA PHE A 102 7.28 -1.65 -4.08
C PHE A 102 7.05 -1.90 -5.57
N HIS A 103 6.53 -3.07 -5.90
CA HIS A 103 6.13 -3.38 -7.27
C HIS A 103 4.80 -2.69 -7.62
N VAL A 104 4.73 -2.12 -8.83
CA VAL A 104 3.51 -1.52 -9.40
C VAL A 104 2.96 -2.31 -10.60
N CYS A 105 3.61 -3.42 -10.96
CA CYS A 105 3.12 -4.32 -12.00
C CYS A 105 2.00 -5.22 -11.47
N ASN A 106 1.15 -5.71 -12.37
CA ASN A 106 0.05 -6.62 -12.06
C ASN A 106 0.49 -7.95 -11.41
N VAL A 107 1.74 -8.38 -11.62
CA VAL A 107 2.25 -9.66 -11.12
C VAL A 107 2.55 -9.61 -9.62
N HIS A 108 3.06 -8.48 -9.12
CA HIS A 108 3.58 -8.35 -7.76
C HIS A 108 3.10 -7.08 -7.05
N PHE A 109 1.98 -6.49 -7.48
CA PHE A 109 1.52 -5.18 -7.00
C PHE A 109 1.55 -5.07 -5.46
N GLY A 110 2.24 -4.04 -4.94
CA GLY A 110 2.36 -3.76 -3.51
C GLY A 110 3.34 -4.65 -2.73
N SER A 111 4.00 -5.62 -3.38
CA SER A 111 5.03 -6.45 -2.72
C SER A 111 6.39 -5.73 -2.68
N PRO A 112 7.23 -5.94 -1.65
CA PRO A 112 8.56 -5.33 -1.56
C PRO A 112 9.53 -5.93 -2.59
N ARG A 113 10.38 -5.09 -3.18
CA ARG A 113 11.45 -5.49 -4.11
C ARG A 113 12.63 -6.05 -3.33
N GLY A 114 12.83 -7.36 -3.40
CA GLY A 114 13.74 -8.09 -2.51
C GLY A 114 15.25 -7.79 -2.64
N ASN A 115 15.73 -7.15 -3.71
CA ASN A 115 17.16 -7.05 -4.01
C ASN A 115 17.61 -5.72 -4.69
N ASP A 116 16.83 -4.63 -4.59
CA ASP A 116 17.06 -3.39 -5.38
C ASP A 116 17.12 -3.58 -6.92
N GLU A 117 16.85 -4.79 -7.44
CA GLU A 117 16.80 -5.05 -8.88
C GLU A 117 15.55 -4.43 -9.50
N ASP A 118 15.74 -3.68 -10.57
CA ASP A 118 14.65 -3.00 -11.28
C ASP A 118 13.71 -4.01 -11.95
N CYS A 119 12.41 -3.91 -11.67
CA CYS A 119 11.41 -4.78 -12.28
C CYS A 119 11.07 -4.27 -13.69
N LEU A 120 11.46 -5.02 -14.72
CA LEU A 120 11.20 -4.69 -16.13
C LEU A 120 9.70 -4.42 -16.42
N PHE A 121 8.80 -5.12 -15.73
CA PHE A 121 7.36 -4.91 -15.87
C PHE A 121 6.89 -3.59 -15.26
N CYS A 122 7.43 -3.19 -14.10
CA CYS A 122 7.15 -1.89 -13.50
C CYS A 122 7.68 -0.75 -14.39
N LEU A 123 8.90 -0.89 -14.89
CA LEU A 123 9.51 0.08 -15.80
C LEU A 123 8.72 0.20 -17.12
N SER A 124 8.23 -0.91 -17.67
CA SER A 124 7.41 -0.90 -18.88
C SER A 124 6.04 -0.27 -18.66
N LEU A 125 5.51 -0.28 -17.43
CA LEU A 125 4.26 0.40 -17.08
C LEU A 125 4.49 1.91 -16.93
N LEU A 126 5.58 2.30 -16.26
CA LEU A 126 5.91 3.71 -16.02
C LEU A 126 6.39 4.41 -17.31
N ASN A 127 7.23 3.76 -18.12
CA ASN A 127 7.79 4.39 -19.33
C ASN A 127 6.91 4.27 -20.58
N LYS A 128 5.63 3.89 -20.43
CA LYS A 128 4.73 3.74 -21.57
C LYS A 128 4.21 5.11 -22.02
N LYS A 129 4.92 5.72 -23.00
CA LYS A 129 4.38 6.80 -23.84
C LYS A 129 3.46 6.24 -24.92
#